data_AF-A0A8T0VUB6-F1
#
_entry.id   AF-A0A8T0VUB6-F1
#
_cell.length_a   1.000
_cell.length_b   1.000
_cell.length_c   1.000
_cell.angle_alpha   90.00
_cell.angle_beta   90.00
_cell.angle_gamma   90.00
#
_symmetry.space_group_name_H-M   'P 1'
#
loop_
_entity.id
_entity.type
_entity.pdbx_description
1 polymer ?
#
loop_
_entity_poly.entity_id
_entity_poly.type
_entity_poly.pdbx_seq_one_letter_code
_entity_poly.pdbx_strand_id
1 'polypeptide(L)'
;MEKAASFLSSLVGGGGSPEPAATVRSITIYPLKSCRGISVPQASVTSTGFRWDRQWMVVNTKGRAVTQRVEPSLALVEADMPPEAFAVEDWQPAPDSHSHMVIRAPGMDPLKIPLAAEHATIDGVAVWDLVGLCVRRRS
;
A
#
# COMPACT_ATOMS: atom_id res chain seq x y z
N MET A 1 -16.05 1.24 26.93
CA MET A 1 -17.12 2.24 27.16
C MET A 1 -17.01 3.27 26.04
N GLU A 2 -17.27 2.87 24.80
CA GLU A 2 -18.60 2.86 24.16
C GLU A 2 -19.18 4.28 24.04
N LYS A 3 -19.09 4.86 22.84
CA LYS A 3 -19.97 5.96 22.42
C LYS A 3 -20.79 5.47 21.24
N ALA A 4 -22.00 5.05 21.58
CA ALA A 4 -23.10 4.83 20.67
C ALA A 4 -23.46 6.13 19.95
N ALA A 5 -23.49 6.10 18.63
CA ALA A 5 -24.23 7.06 17.83
C ALA A 5 -25.54 6.37 17.39
N SER A 6 -26.52 6.42 18.28
CA SER A 6 -27.91 6.10 18.00
C SER A 6 -28.50 7.28 17.23
N PHE A 7 -28.89 7.07 15.97
CA PHE A 7 -29.68 8.02 15.20
C PHE A 7 -31.16 7.64 15.31
N LEU A 8 -31.95 8.60 15.80
CA LEU A 8 -33.36 8.47 16.14
C LEU A 8 -34.22 8.10 14.92
N SER A 9 -34.97 7.01 15.09
CA SER A 9 -36.15 6.66 14.30
C SER A 9 -37.24 7.73 14.46
N SER A 10 -37.84 8.16 13.35
CA SER A 10 -39.15 8.82 13.35
C SER A 10 -39.92 8.49 12.06
N LEU A 11 -40.85 7.54 12.21
CA LEU A 11 -42.26 7.58 11.81
C LEU A 11 -42.63 8.40 10.55
N VAL A 12 -42.73 7.72 9.40
CA VAL A 12 -43.89 7.62 8.49
C VAL A 12 -43.40 7.06 7.14
N GLY A 13 -44.02 5.97 6.69
CA GLY A 13 -43.87 5.44 5.32
C GLY A 13 -42.75 4.41 5.18
N GLY A 14 -43.09 3.20 4.74
CA GLY A 14 -42.16 2.09 4.56
C GLY A 14 -40.98 2.43 3.65
N GLY A 15 -39.86 2.82 4.24
CA GLY A 15 -38.55 2.86 3.63
C GLY A 15 -37.70 1.83 4.35
N GLY A 16 -37.70 0.58 3.87
CA GLY A 16 -36.71 -0.39 4.29
C GLY A 16 -35.34 0.23 4.08
N SER A 17 -34.49 0.22 5.11
CA SER A 17 -33.08 0.56 4.93
C SER A 17 -32.58 -0.24 3.72
N PRO A 18 -32.01 0.40 2.69
CA PRO A 18 -31.58 -0.34 1.51
C PRO A 18 -30.63 -1.45 1.96
N GLU A 19 -31.03 -2.69 1.72
CA GLU A 19 -30.16 -3.85 1.94
C GLU A 19 -28.84 -3.59 1.19
N PRO A 20 -27.67 -3.83 1.81
CA PRO A 20 -26.41 -3.59 1.15
C PRO A 20 -26.34 -4.46 -0.11
N ALA A 21 -26.17 -3.81 -1.27
CA ALA A 21 -26.13 -4.48 -2.57
C ALA A 21 -24.93 -5.45 -2.70
N ALA A 22 -23.89 -5.28 -1.88
CA ALA A 22 -22.72 -6.16 -1.80
C ALA A 22 -21.99 -6.00 -0.47
N THR A 23 -21.21 -7.03 -0.12
CA THR A 23 -20.30 -7.03 1.03
C THR A 23 -18.87 -7.18 0.56
N VAL A 24 -17.95 -6.35 1.07
CA VAL A 24 -16.52 -6.46 0.77
C VAL A 24 -15.95 -7.73 1.40
N ARG A 25 -15.41 -8.64 0.58
CA ARG A 25 -14.79 -9.89 1.06
C ARG A 25 -13.35 -9.69 1.54
N SER A 26 -12.57 -8.90 0.82
CA SER A 26 -11.17 -8.63 1.13
C SER A 26 -10.73 -7.31 0.49
N ILE A 27 -9.71 -6.69 1.07
CA ILE A 27 -9.03 -5.52 0.54
C ILE A 27 -7.59 -5.91 0.28
N THR A 28 -7.07 -5.58 -0.91
CA THR A 28 -5.69 -5.87 -1.28
C THR A 28 -5.02 -4.59 -1.76
N ILE A 29 -3.88 -4.26 -1.14
CA ILE A 29 -3.08 -3.08 -1.46
C ILE A 29 -1.80 -3.53 -2.16
N TYR A 30 -1.36 -2.80 -3.18
CA TYR A 30 -0.11 -3.07 -3.89
C TYR A 30 0.87 -1.92 -3.68
N PRO A 31 1.64 -1.86 -2.57
CA PRO A 31 2.59 -0.77 -2.36
C PRO A 31 3.56 -0.59 -3.52
N LEU A 32 4.12 -1.72 -3.99
CA LEU A 32 4.93 -1.76 -5.19
C LEU A 32 4.12 -2.20 -6.41
N LYS A 33 4.15 -1.37 -7.45
CA LYS A 33 3.56 -1.69 -8.75
C LYS A 33 4.20 -2.96 -9.32
N SER A 34 3.35 -3.86 -9.81
CA SER A 34 3.74 -5.14 -10.45
C SER A 34 4.29 -6.21 -9.50
N CYS A 35 4.26 -5.97 -8.19
CA CYS A 35 4.71 -6.92 -7.17
C CYS A 35 3.54 -7.58 -6.43
N ARG A 36 3.82 -8.43 -5.43
CA ARG A 36 2.82 -9.06 -4.58
C ARG A 36 2.00 -8.01 -3.83
N GLY A 37 0.68 -8.18 -3.82
CA GLY A 37 -0.23 -7.39 -2.99
C GLY A 37 -0.29 -7.89 -1.54
N ILE A 38 -0.67 -7.01 -0.63
CA ILE A 38 -0.89 -7.27 0.80
C ILE A 38 -2.39 -7.27 1.06
N SER A 39 -2.91 -8.34 1.66
CA SER A 39 -4.30 -8.35 2.13
C SER A 39 -4.38 -7.62 3.46
N VAL A 40 -5.29 -6.64 3.56
CA VAL A 40 -5.46 -5.81 4.75
C VAL A 40 -6.91 -5.86 5.25
N PRO A 41 -7.15 -5.74 6.57
CA PRO A 41 -8.51 -5.76 7.12
C PRO A 41 -9.28 -4.46 6.82
N GLN A 42 -8.55 -3.36 6.60
CA GLN A 42 -9.10 -2.04 6.30
C GLN A 42 -8.08 -1.22 5.50
N ALA A 43 -8.54 -0.21 4.76
CA ALA A 43 -7.69 0.74 4.07
C ALA A 43 -8.38 2.11 3.97
N SER A 44 -7.62 3.19 4.16
CA SER A 44 -8.12 4.55 3.93
C SER A 44 -8.26 4.83 2.44
N VAL A 45 -9.38 5.45 2.05
CA VAL A 45 -9.63 5.90 0.67
C VAL A 45 -9.19 7.36 0.54
N THR A 46 -8.40 7.66 -0.49
CA THR A 46 -7.96 9.00 -0.88
C THR A 46 -8.58 9.37 -2.23
N SER A 47 -8.35 10.61 -2.69
CA SER A 47 -8.79 11.07 -4.01
C SER A 47 -8.19 10.25 -5.18
N THR A 48 -7.08 9.54 -4.96
CA THR A 48 -6.36 8.77 -5.98
C THR A 48 -6.50 7.26 -5.84
N GLY A 49 -7.21 6.77 -4.82
CA GLY A 49 -7.41 5.35 -4.56
C GLY A 49 -7.16 4.99 -3.09
N PHE A 50 -6.81 3.74 -2.80
CA PHE A 50 -6.42 3.39 -1.44
C PHE A 50 -5.07 4.00 -1.07
N ARG A 51 -4.95 4.48 0.17
CA ARG A 51 -3.66 4.89 0.73
C ARG A 51 -2.66 3.74 0.57
N TRP A 52 -1.44 4.09 0.17
CA TRP A 52 -0.34 3.17 -0.15
C TRP A 52 -0.51 2.34 -1.42
N ASP A 53 -1.61 2.39 -2.16
CA ASP A 53 -1.71 1.65 -3.43
C ASP A 53 -0.84 2.30 -4.51
N ARG A 54 0.02 1.47 -5.11
CA ARG A 54 0.92 1.76 -6.25
C ARG A 54 1.75 3.04 -6.10
N GLN A 55 2.14 3.34 -4.87
CA GLN A 55 2.97 4.50 -4.57
C GLN A 55 4.42 4.30 -4.99
N TRP A 56 4.88 3.06 -5.14
CA TRP A 56 6.24 2.72 -5.56
C TRP A 56 6.27 1.92 -6.86
N MET A 57 7.39 2.03 -7.58
CA MET A 57 7.65 1.25 -8.80
C MET A 57 9.14 0.97 -8.93
N VAL A 58 9.45 -0.24 -9.39
CA VAL A 58 10.82 -0.63 -9.79
C VAL A 58 11.12 -0.05 -11.17
N VAL A 59 12.23 0.66 -11.29
CA VAL A 59 12.80 1.11 -12.57
C VAL A 59 14.19 0.52 -12.75
N ASN A 60 14.62 0.28 -13.98
CA ASN A 60 16.01 -0.15 -14.25
C ASN A 60 16.99 1.05 -14.20
N THR A 61 18.28 0.77 -14.41
CA THR A 61 19.35 1.79 -14.47
C THR A 61 19.14 2.89 -15.52
N LYS A 62 18.27 2.67 -16.51
CA LYS A 62 17.90 3.67 -17.53
C LYS A 62 16.64 4.47 -17.16
N GLY A 63 16.16 4.32 -15.92
CA GLY A 63 14.93 4.97 -15.43
C GLY A 63 13.64 4.42 -16.04
N ARG A 64 13.68 3.26 -16.72
CA ARG A 64 12.48 2.67 -17.33
C ARG A 64 11.78 1.76 -16.34
N ALA A 65 10.45 1.89 -16.28
CA ALA A 65 9.60 1.03 -15.47
C ALA A 65 9.78 -0.45 -15.83
N VAL A 66 10.04 -1.27 -14.81
CA VAL A 66 9.99 -2.73 -14.92
C VAL A 66 8.58 -3.18 -14.54
N THR A 67 8.00 -4.07 -15.34
CA THR A 67 6.63 -4.56 -15.12
C THR A 67 6.59 -6.07 -15.15
N GLN A 68 5.59 -6.67 -14.50
CA GLN A 68 5.42 -8.12 -14.45
C GLN A 68 5.26 -8.77 -15.83
N ARG A 69 4.80 -8.01 -16.84
CA ARG A 69 4.70 -8.49 -18.24
C ARG A 69 6.06 -8.74 -18.87
N VAL A 70 7.07 -7.96 -18.46
CA VAL A 70 8.46 -8.11 -18.92
C VAL A 70 9.22 -9.04 -17.98
N GLU A 71 9.00 -8.91 -16.67
CA GLU A 71 9.68 -9.67 -15.63
C GLU A 71 8.68 -10.34 -14.68
N PRO A 72 8.21 -11.56 -14.99
CA PRO A 72 7.23 -12.27 -14.17
C PRO A 72 7.69 -12.54 -12.74
N SER A 73 9.01 -12.59 -12.51
CA SER A 73 9.64 -12.78 -11.19
C SER A 73 9.28 -11.68 -10.18
N LEU A 74 8.83 -10.50 -10.64
CA LEU A 74 8.31 -9.45 -9.76
C LEU A 74 7.12 -9.92 -8.89
N ALA A 75 6.39 -10.95 -9.32
CA ALA A 75 5.32 -11.57 -8.52
C ALA A 75 5.81 -12.14 -7.17
N LEU A 76 7.09 -12.51 -7.10
CA LEU A 76 7.72 -13.07 -5.91
C LEU A 76 8.20 -12.00 -4.92
N VAL A 77 8.26 -10.74 -5.36
CA VAL A 77 8.67 -9.61 -4.54
C VAL A 77 7.54 -9.26 -3.59
N GLU A 78 7.83 -9.35 -2.29
CA GLU A 78 6.94 -8.98 -1.20
C GLU A 78 7.27 -7.60 -0.66
N ALA A 79 6.24 -6.89 -0.22
CA ALA A 79 6.35 -5.64 0.50
C ALA A 79 5.69 -5.81 1.86
N ASP A 80 6.43 -5.52 2.94
CA ASP A 80 5.90 -5.48 4.29
C ASP A 80 5.81 -4.01 4.73
N MET A 81 4.60 -3.60 5.13
CA MET A 81 4.33 -2.27 5.67
C MET A 81 4.14 -2.37 7.19
N PRO A 82 4.47 -1.31 7.95
CA PRO A 82 4.16 -1.25 9.36
C PRO A 82 2.64 -1.39 9.60
N PRO A 83 2.19 -2.20 10.58
CA PRO A 83 0.76 -2.40 10.84
C PRO A 83 -0.03 -1.10 11.05
N GLU A 84 0.59 -0.12 11.70
CA GLU A 84 0.02 1.19 11.96
C GLU A 84 -0.30 1.98 10.69
N ALA A 85 0.37 1.69 9.57
CA ALA A 85 0.16 2.35 8.28
C ALA A 85 -1.25 2.10 7.70
N PHE A 86 -1.93 1.04 8.16
CA PHE A 86 -3.32 0.72 7.81
C PHE A 86 -4.28 0.82 9.00
N ALA A 87 -3.78 0.90 10.23
CA ALA A 87 -4.61 0.86 11.44
C ALA A 87 -5.30 2.21 11.76
N VAL A 88 -4.63 3.33 11.44
CA VAL A 88 -5.08 4.67 11.82
C VAL A 88 -5.36 5.50 10.57
N GLU A 89 -6.53 6.15 10.54
CA GLU A 89 -6.86 7.13 9.51
C GLU A 89 -5.83 8.27 9.55
N ASP A 90 -5.31 8.62 8.38
CA ASP A 90 -4.27 9.64 8.23
C ASP A 90 -2.95 9.38 8.96
N TRP A 91 -2.61 8.11 9.22
CA TRP A 91 -1.29 7.76 9.73
C TRP A 91 -0.19 8.34 8.84
N GLN A 92 0.74 9.04 9.48
CA GLN A 92 1.96 9.54 8.88
C GLN A 92 3.14 8.97 9.67
N PRO A 93 4.19 8.47 8.99
CA PRO A 93 5.43 8.13 9.67
C PRO A 93 5.98 9.38 10.36
N ALA A 94 6.37 9.26 11.64
CA ALA A 94 6.90 10.41 12.35
C ALA A 94 8.22 10.85 11.68
N PRO A 95 8.55 12.15 11.65
CA PRO A 95 9.76 12.65 11.01
C PRO A 95 11.06 12.02 11.55
N ASP A 96 11.04 11.58 12.80
CA ASP A 96 12.13 10.90 13.50
C ASP A 96 11.94 9.38 13.61
N SER A 97 10.82 8.83 13.09
CA SER A 97 10.60 7.39 13.16
C SER A 97 11.43 6.64 12.14
N HIS A 98 12.02 5.54 12.59
CA HIS A 98 12.57 4.50 11.73
C HIS A 98 11.46 3.63 11.12
N SER A 99 10.36 4.22 10.67
CA SER A 99 9.28 3.50 9.99
C SER A 99 9.68 3.19 8.56
N HIS A 100 9.81 1.90 8.24
CA HIS A 100 10.26 1.43 6.94
C HIS A 100 9.21 0.50 6.32
N MET A 101 9.08 0.58 5.00
CA MET A 101 8.61 -0.54 4.20
C MET A 101 9.78 -1.50 3.99
N VAL A 102 9.59 -2.79 4.19
CA VAL A 102 10.61 -3.81 3.95
C VAL A 102 10.25 -4.58 2.69
N ILE A 103 11.15 -4.59 1.72
CA ILE A 103 11.00 -5.33 0.47
C ILE A 103 11.80 -6.63 0.57
N ARG A 104 11.18 -7.75 0.21
CA ARG A 104 11.81 -9.07 0.20
C ARG A 104 11.70 -9.68 -1.18
N ALA A 105 12.79 -10.29 -1.64
CA ALA A 105 12.82 -11.10 -2.86
C ALA A 105 13.59 -12.41 -2.55
N PRO A 106 13.23 -13.53 -3.19
CA PRO A 106 13.93 -14.79 -2.96
C PRO A 106 15.43 -14.68 -3.26
N GLY A 107 16.28 -15.15 -2.34
CA GLY A 107 17.73 -15.13 -2.52
C GLY A 107 18.41 -13.77 -2.32
N MET A 108 17.71 -12.78 -1.74
CA MET A 108 18.22 -11.42 -1.57
C MET A 108 18.07 -10.91 -0.15
N ASP A 109 18.98 -10.02 0.25
CA ASP A 109 18.87 -9.34 1.54
C ASP A 109 17.65 -8.40 1.56
N PRO A 110 16.91 -8.32 2.68
CA PRO A 110 15.77 -7.42 2.77
C PRO A 110 16.18 -5.96 2.61
N LEU A 111 15.45 -5.25 1.75
CA LEU A 111 15.68 -3.83 1.50
C LEU A 111 14.71 -2.99 2.33
N LYS A 112 15.24 -2.03 3.09
CA LYS A 112 14.43 -1.11 3.91
C LYS A 112 14.27 0.22 3.19
N ILE A 113 13.02 0.64 3.00
CA ILE A 113 12.63 1.91 2.37
C ILE A 113 12.01 2.81 3.46
N PRO A 114 12.64 3.94 3.83
CA PRO A 114 12.04 4.87 4.80
C PRO A 114 10.72 5.44 4.29
N LEU A 115 9.67 5.40 5.11
CA LEU A 115 8.35 5.92 4.74
C LEU A 115 8.23 7.44 4.96
N ALA A 116 9.00 8.00 5.91
CA ALA A 116 9.04 9.43 6.21
C ALA A 116 9.73 10.27 5.13
N ALA A 117 10.57 9.65 4.28
CA ALA A 117 11.23 10.36 3.21
C ALA A 117 10.25 10.66 2.07
N GLU A 118 9.99 11.95 1.81
CA GLU A 118 9.17 12.39 0.69
C GLU A 118 9.85 12.15 -0.67
N HIS A 119 11.17 12.04 -0.71
CA HIS A 119 11.94 11.83 -1.93
C HIS A 119 13.20 10.99 -1.65
N ALA A 120 13.05 9.68 -1.52
CA ALA A 120 14.18 8.75 -1.54
C ALA A 120 14.23 8.06 -2.91
N THR A 121 15.17 8.47 -3.76
CA THR A 121 15.66 7.57 -4.81
C THR A 121 16.69 6.69 -4.12
N ILE A 122 16.38 5.41 -3.92
CA ILE A 122 17.35 4.49 -3.33
C ILE A 122 18.12 3.85 -4.48
N ASP A 123 19.38 4.28 -4.61
CA ASP A 123 20.35 3.76 -5.55
C ASP A 123 20.90 2.41 -5.07
N GLY A 124 21.17 1.50 -6.02
CA GLY A 124 21.81 0.21 -5.73
C GLY A 124 20.88 -0.92 -5.28
N VAL A 125 19.57 -0.82 -5.55
CA VAL A 125 18.65 -1.94 -5.32
C VAL A 125 18.82 -2.96 -6.44
N ALA A 126 19.56 -4.03 -6.17
CA ALA A 126 19.46 -5.22 -6.99
C ALA A 126 18.14 -5.93 -6.62
N VAL A 127 17.33 -6.27 -7.61
CA VAL A 127 16.30 -7.32 -7.49
C VAL A 127 16.59 -8.30 -8.62
N TRP A 128 17.31 -9.39 -8.33
CA TRP A 128 17.93 -10.29 -9.34
C TRP A 128 19.01 -9.58 -10.19
N ASP A 129 19.30 -10.07 -11.41
CA ASP A 129 20.21 -9.43 -12.41
C ASP A 129 19.73 -8.04 -12.88
N LEU A 130 18.60 -7.55 -12.36
CA LEU A 130 18.11 -6.19 -12.58
C LEU A 130 18.62 -5.28 -11.46
N VAL A 131 19.61 -4.46 -11.81
CA VAL A 131 19.95 -3.26 -11.03
C VAL A 131 18.86 -2.21 -11.31
N GLY A 132 18.15 -1.79 -10.27
CA GLY A 132 17.04 -0.85 -10.39
C GLY A 132 16.91 0.12 -9.22
N LEU A 133 16.04 1.11 -9.38
CA LEU A 133 15.67 2.10 -8.36
C LEU A 133 14.20 1.89 -7.98
N CYS A 134 13.87 2.08 -6.71
CA CYS A 134 12.48 2.17 -6.26
C CYS A 134 12.12 3.65 -6.11
N VAL A 135 11.13 4.13 -6.87
CA VAL A 135 10.73 5.55 -6.87
C VAL A 135 9.32 5.70 -6.31
N ARG A 136 9.15 6.61 -5.34
CA ARG A 136 7.84 7.01 -4.80
C ARG A 136 7.17 8.05 -5.72
N ARG A 137 5.92 7.82 -6.12
CA ARG A 137 5.11 8.82 -6.85
C ARG A 137 4.52 9.85 -5.88
N ARG A 138 4.39 11.10 -6.32
CA ARG A 138 3.57 12.10 -5.62
C ARG A 138 2.09 11.70 -5.72
N SER A 139 1.39 11.78 -4.58
CA SER A 139 -0.07 11.83 -4.50
C SER A 139 -0.57 13.24 -4.74
#